data_AF-A0A2I0X0H9-F1
#
_entry.id   AF-A0A2I0X0H9-F1
#
_cell.length_a   1.000
_cell.length_b   1.000
_cell.length_c   1.000
_cell.angle_alpha   90.00
_cell.angle_beta   90.00
_cell.angle_gamma   90.00
#
_symmetry.space_group_name_H-M   'P 1'
#
loop_
_entity.id
_entity.type
_entity.pdbx_description
1 polymer ?
#
loop_
_entity_poly.entity_id
_entity_poly.type
_entity_poly.pdbx_seq_one_letter_code
_entity_poly.pdbx_strand_id
1 'polypeptide(L)' 'MRPNPATWEASAPSKEHNITCPVCLGSLNEPSTTICGHLFCRSCIETAILKQKKCPTCRRKLTKRNFHRVYLP' A
#
# COMPACT_ATOMS: atom_id res chain seq x y z
N MET A 1 31.13 -31.15 24.42
CA MET A 1 30.66 -30.93 23.05
C MET A 1 30.29 -29.45 22.92
N ARG A 2 31.05 -28.68 22.14
CA ARG A 2 30.79 -27.24 21.95
C ARG A 2 29.86 -27.11 20.73
N PRO A 3 28.72 -26.40 20.82
CA PRO A 3 27.89 -26.16 19.65
C PRO A 3 28.67 -25.35 18.61
N ASN A 4 28.57 -25.78 17.36
CA ASN A 4 29.23 -25.19 16.19
C ASN A 4 28.67 -23.78 15.91
N PRO A 5 29.49 -22.72 15.77
CA PRO A 5 29.02 -21.35 15.49
C PRO A 5 28.51 -21.12 14.05
N ALA A 6 28.19 -22.17 13.28
CA ALA A 6 27.95 -22.08 11.84
C ALA A 6 26.51 -22.37 11.38
N THR A 7 25.51 -22.28 12.25
CA THR A 7 24.10 -22.40 11.82
C THR A 7 23.22 -21.41 12.57
N TRP A 8 23.26 -20.15 12.15
CA TRP A 8 22.24 -19.15 12.50
C TRP A 8 21.22 -18.94 11.36
N GLU A 9 21.27 -19.78 10.33
CA GLU A 9 20.33 -19.74 9.20
C GLU A 9 19.06 -20.53 9.54
N ALA A 10 18.10 -19.84 10.13
CA ALA A 10 16.69 -20.16 9.93
C ALA A 10 16.05 -18.92 9.31
N SER A 11 16.09 -18.87 7.98
CA SER A 11 15.46 -17.86 7.14
C SER A 11 14.04 -17.59 7.62
N ALA A 12 13.83 -16.42 8.22
CA ALA A 12 12.48 -15.88 8.31
C ALA A 12 11.94 -15.80 6.88
N PRO A 13 10.72 -16.28 6.59
CA PRO A 13 10.14 -16.05 5.27
C PRO A 13 10.17 -14.55 5.05
N SER A 14 10.91 -14.10 4.04
CA SER A 14 10.79 -12.75 3.52
C SER A 14 9.32 -12.61 3.15
N LYS A 15 8.52 -12.03 4.06
CA LYS A 15 7.12 -11.72 3.78
C LYS A 15 7.19 -10.77 2.61
N GLU A 16 6.97 -11.30 1.41
CA GLU A 16 6.78 -10.48 0.25
C GLU A 16 5.52 -9.68 0.54
N HIS A 17 5.73 -8.43 0.96
CA HIS A 17 4.66 -7.51 1.30
C HIS A 17 3.99 -7.13 -0.01
N ASN A 18 3.12 -8.02 -0.49
CA ASN A 18 2.28 -7.81 -1.65
C ASN A 18 1.27 -6.72 -1.28
N ILE A 19 1.59 -5.47 -1.59
CA ILE A 19 0.71 -4.34 -1.31
C ILE A 19 -0.43 -4.37 -2.34
N THR A 20 -1.62 -4.70 -1.87
CA THR A 20 -2.84 -4.74 -2.68
C THR A 20 -3.67 -3.47 -2.48
N CYS A 21 -4.45 -3.10 -3.50
CA CYS A 21 -5.36 -1.98 -3.39
C CYS A 21 -6.61 -2.39 -2.60
N PRO A 22 -6.96 -1.72 -1.49
CA PRO A 22 -8.14 -2.09 -0.69
C PRO A 22 -9.48 -1.74 -1.35
N VAL A 23 -9.47 -1.10 -2.53
CA VAL A 23 -10.69 -0.73 -3.28
C VAL A 23 -11.02 -1.78 -4.32
N CYS A 24 -10.05 -2.23 -5.13
CA CYS A 24 -10.27 -3.25 -6.15
C CYS A 24 -9.79 -4.64 -5.73
N LEU A 25 -9.14 -4.76 -4.57
CA LEU A 25 -8.56 -6.00 -4.01
C LEU A 25 -7.50 -6.68 -4.90
N GLY A 26 -7.00 -5.97 -5.92
CA GLY A 26 -5.95 -6.45 -6.82
C GLY A 26 -4.60 -5.77 -6.57
N SER A 27 -3.63 -6.09 -7.43
CA SER A 27 -2.32 -5.43 -7.44
C SER A 27 -2.45 -3.93 -7.71
N LEU A 28 -1.57 -3.14 -7.10
CA LEU A 28 -1.55 -1.69 -7.31
C LEU A 28 -1.14 -1.34 -8.74
N ASN A 29 -2.09 -0.84 -9.53
CA ASN A 29 -1.82 -0.23 -10.83
C ASN A 29 -1.67 1.29 -10.65
N GLU A 30 -0.52 1.83 -11.02
CA GLU A 30 -0.13 3.23 -10.81
C GLU A 30 -0.36 3.66 -9.34
N PRO A 31 0.39 3.07 -8.40
CA PRO A 31 0.19 3.28 -6.97
C PRO A 31 0.18 4.77 -6.63
N SER A 32 -0.84 5.16 -5.87
CA SER A 32 -1.07 6.54 -5.47
C SER A 32 -1.32 6.60 -3.98
N THR A 33 -0.57 7.47 -3.31
CA THR A 33 -0.72 7.75 -1.88
C THR A 33 -1.56 8.99 -1.69
N THR A 34 -2.44 8.93 -0.70
CA THR A 34 -3.21 10.09 -0.22
C THR A 34 -2.43 10.84 0.86
N ILE A 35 -2.77 12.10 1.16
CA ILE A 35 -2.14 12.87 2.26
C ILE A 35 -2.34 12.24 3.66
N CYS A 36 -3.19 11.22 3.78
CA CYS A 36 -3.36 10.45 5.00
C CYS A 36 -2.50 9.19 5.06
N GLY A 37 -1.67 8.93 4.04
CA GLY A 37 -0.72 7.82 4.00
C GLY A 37 -1.27 6.51 3.42
N HIS A 38 -2.54 6.45 3.01
CA HIS A 38 -3.10 5.23 2.42
C HIS A 38 -2.84 5.15 0.91
N LEU A 39 -2.47 3.95 0.45
CA LEU A 39 -2.18 3.62 -0.95
C LEU A 39 -3.40 2.99 -1.66
N PHE A 40 -3.57 3.37 -2.93
CA PHE A 40 -4.60 2.83 -3.83
C PHE A 40 -4.11 2.86 -5.28
N CYS A 41 -4.80 2.17 -6.19
CA CYS A 41 -4.63 2.43 -7.62
C CYS A 41 -5.09 3.85 -7.94
N ARG A 42 -4.47 4.51 -8.92
CA ARG A 42 -4.88 5.86 -9.36
C ARG A 42 -6.38 5.94 -9.65
N SER A 43 -6.88 5.07 -10.52
CA SER A 43 -8.29 5.10 -10.95
C SER A 43 -9.26 4.85 -9.78
N CYS A 44 -8.85 4.02 -8.82
CA CYS A 44 -9.63 3.73 -7.61
C CYS A 44 -9.76 4.96 -6.72
N ILE A 45 -8.65 5.67 -6.45
CA ILE A 45 -8.70 6.86 -5.60
C ILE A 45 -9.39 8.04 -6.29
N GLU A 46 -9.20 8.22 -7.60
CA GLU A 46 -9.92 9.22 -8.39
C GLU A 46 -11.44 8.99 -8.33
N THR A 47 -11.88 7.74 -8.51
CA THR A 47 -13.31 7.37 -8.40
C THR A 47 -13.86 7.60 -6.99
N ALA A 48 -13.11 7.22 -5.95
CA ALA A 48 -13.52 7.44 -4.56
C ALA A 48 -13.68 8.93 -4.23
N ILE A 49 -12.77 9.77 -4.72
CA ILE A 49 -12.85 11.23 -4.56
C ILE A 49 -14.05 11.79 -5.31
N LEU A 50 -14.33 11.33 -6.54
CA LEU A 50 -15.49 11.76 -7.32
C LEU A 50 -16.82 11.41 -6.63
N LYS A 51 -16.93 10.20 -6.06
CA LYS A 51 -18.18 9.72 -5.44
C LYS A 51 -18.40 10.23 -4.01
N GLN A 52 -17.37 10.19 -3.16
CA GLN A 52 -17.52 10.42 -1.72
C GLN A 52 -16.62 11.52 -1.15
N LYS A 53 -15.60 11.99 -1.89
CA LYS A 53 -14.61 12.99 -1.43
C LYS A 53 -13.96 12.61 -0.09
N LYS A 54 -13.71 11.31 0.11
CA LYS A 54 -13.14 10.74 1.35
C LYS A 54 -12.18 9.60 1.03
N CYS A 55 -11.22 9.36 1.91
CA CYS A 55 -10.34 8.21 1.88
C CYS A 55 -11.15 6.91 2.09
N PRO A 56 -11.00 5.90 1.23
CA PRO A 56 -11.69 4.60 1.42
C PRO A 56 -11.34 3.89 2.72
N THR A 57 -10.13 4.09 3.25
CA THR A 57 -9.64 3.39 4.46
C THR A 57 -9.99 4.13 5.75
N CYS A 58 -9.57 5.39 5.87
CA CYS A 58 -9.73 6.15 7.14
C CYS A 58 -10.81 7.23 7.09
N ARG A 59 -11.54 7.36 5.97
CA ARG A 59 -12.63 8.33 5.77
C ARG A 59 -12.25 9.81 5.90
N ARG A 60 -10.95 10.15 5.97
CA ARG A 60 -10.47 11.55 5.93
C ARG A 60 -10.96 12.22 4.65
N LYS A 61 -11.41 13.48 4.72
CA LYS A 61 -11.82 14.26 3.53
C LYS A 61 -10.67 14.35 2.53
N LEU A 62 -10.96 14.10 1.26
CA LEU A 62 -10.01 14.15 0.15
C LEU A 62 -10.60 14.94 -1.02
N THR A 63 -9.74 15.70 -1.69
CA THR A 63 -9.98 16.37 -2.96
C THR A 63 -8.97 15.88 -4.00
N LYS A 64 -9.14 16.29 -5.27
CA LYS A 64 -8.21 15.94 -6.35
C LYS A 64 -6.76 16.38 -6.11
N ARG A 65 -6.51 17.28 -5.15
CA ARG A 65 -5.17 17.76 -4.76
C ARG A 65 -4.56 16.98 -3.59
N ASN A 66 -5.30 16.03 -3.00
CA ASN A 66 -4.91 15.34 -1.77
C ASN A 66 -4.38 13.92 -2.00
N PHE A 67 -3.92 13.62 -3.21
CA PHE A 67 -3.20 12.38 -3.53
C PHE A 67 -2.15 12.64 -4.60
N HIS A 68 -1.10 11.82 -4.61
CA HIS A 68 -0.04 11.85 -5.60
C HIS A 68 0.39 10.42 -5.94
N ARG A 69 0.90 10.23 -7.16
CA ARG A 69 1.50 8.96 -7.56
C ARG A 69 2.80 8.74 -6.79
N VAL A 70 3.11 7.47 -6.55
CA VAL A 70 4.37 7.04 -5.94
C VAL A 70 5.00 5.96 -6.80
N TYR A 71 6.32 5.90 -6.81
CA TYR A 71 7.07 4.80 -7.42
C TYR A 71 7.53 3.88 -6.30
N LEU A 72 7.08 2.63 -6.34
CA LEU A 72 7.65 1.57 -5.52
C LEU A 72 8.80 0.94 -6.34
N PRO A 73 10.02 0.85 -5.77
CA PRO A 73 11.17 0.20 -6.41
C PRO A 73 11.01 -1.32 -6.45
#